data_AF-A0A0R2VV98-F1
#
_entry.id   AF-A0A0R2VV98-F1
#
_cell.length_a   1.000
_cell.length_b   1.000
_cell.length_c   1.000
_cell.angle_alpha   90.00
_cell.angle_beta   90.00
_cell.angle_gamma   90.00
#
_symmetry.space_group_name_H-M   'P 1'
#
loop_
_entity.id
_entity.type
_entity.pdbx_description
1 polymer ?
#
loop_
_entity_poly.entity_id
_entity_poly.type
_entity_poly.pdbx_seq_one_letter_code
_entity_poly.pdbx_strand_id
1 'polypeptide(L)'
;MAQAQDTFWSRRRKAVASEELAAKLAIEAEAQAVEKVAQEKAISEKTDEELLAELELPNPDTLKMGDDFSVFMQKAVPDRLRRRALRTLWRSNPVLANLDGLVDHGEDYTDAAVTFEGMKSAYVVGKGMLKHVEALISQAEEKAAATTQDEVA
;
A
#
# COMPACT_ATOMS: atom_id res chain seq x y z
N MET A 1 33.43 -43.50 7.47
CA MET A 1 33.68 -42.04 7.66
C MET A 1 32.59 -41.52 8.58
N ALA A 2 32.88 -41.39 9.87
CA ALA A 2 31.90 -40.99 10.87
C ALA A 2 31.58 -39.50 10.72
N GLN A 3 30.32 -39.20 10.42
CA GLN A 3 29.80 -37.84 10.30
C GLN A 3 30.04 -37.11 11.62
N ALA A 4 30.66 -35.92 11.57
CA ALA A 4 30.93 -35.10 12.73
C ALA A 4 29.60 -34.63 13.36
N GLN A 5 29.10 -35.38 14.33
CA GLN A 5 27.87 -35.05 15.05
C GLN A 5 28.10 -33.81 15.91
N ASP A 6 27.19 -32.84 15.84
CA ASP A 6 27.17 -31.66 16.71
C ASP A 6 27.15 -32.10 18.19
N THR A 7 28.27 -31.94 18.87
CA THR A 7 28.36 -32.17 20.32
C THR A 7 27.82 -30.98 21.10
N PHE A 8 27.45 -31.19 22.37
CA PHE A 8 27.00 -30.12 23.27
C PHE A 8 28.00 -28.95 23.34
N TRP A 9 29.30 -29.26 23.42
CA TRP A 9 30.37 -28.26 23.46
C TRP A 9 30.58 -27.53 22.12
N SER A 10 30.38 -28.22 20.98
CA SER A 10 30.36 -27.58 19.65
C SER A 10 29.23 -26.54 19.55
N ARG A 11 28.00 -26.91 19.98
CA ARG A 11 26.85 -26.00 20.01
C ARG A 11 27.08 -24.81 20.93
N ARG A 12 27.61 -25.02 22.14
CA ARG A 12 27.89 -23.94 23.09
C ARG A 12 28.95 -22.97 22.57
N ARG A 13 30.02 -23.46 21.94
CA ARG A 13 31.05 -22.59 21.33
C ARG A 13 30.49 -21.79 20.15
N LYS A 14 29.66 -22.42 19.30
CA LYS A 14 28.93 -21.72 18.23
C LYS A 14 28.00 -20.63 18.77
N ALA A 15 27.26 -20.91 19.86
CA ALA A 15 26.37 -19.95 20.50
C ALA A 15 27.13 -18.73 21.05
N VAL A 16 28.23 -18.94 21.78
CA VAL A 16 29.07 -17.84 22.29
C VAL A 16 29.65 -17.00 21.14
N ALA A 17 30.16 -17.65 20.08
CA ALA A 17 30.66 -16.92 18.91
C ALA A 17 29.55 -16.10 18.22
N SER A 18 28.31 -16.62 18.17
CA SER A 18 27.17 -15.86 17.61
C SER A 18 26.77 -14.67 18.49
N GLU A 19 26.83 -14.80 19.81
CA GLU A 19 26.56 -13.70 20.74
C GLU A 19 27.63 -12.60 20.64
N GLU A 20 28.91 -12.97 20.53
CA GLU A 20 30.00 -12.00 20.34
C GLU A 20 29.90 -11.26 18.99
N LEU A 21 29.52 -11.97 17.91
CA LEU A 21 29.27 -11.35 16.61
C LEU A 21 28.05 -10.42 16.67
N ALA A 22 26.96 -10.84 17.32
CA ALA A 22 25.77 -10.00 17.49
C ALA A 22 26.09 -8.74 18.31
N ALA A 23 26.89 -8.85 19.37
CA ALA A 23 27.33 -7.70 20.16
C ALA A 23 28.18 -6.72 19.34
N LYS A 24 29.11 -7.22 18.51
CA LYS A 24 29.91 -6.37 17.60
C LYS A 24 29.05 -5.65 16.57
N LEU A 25 28.13 -6.38 15.92
CA LEU A 25 27.21 -5.81 14.94
C LEU A 25 26.27 -4.77 15.57
N ALA A 26 25.83 -4.99 16.81
CA ALA A 26 25.03 -4.00 17.53
C ALA A 26 25.79 -2.70 17.78
N ILE A 27 27.05 -2.79 18.24
CA ILE A 27 27.91 -1.61 18.45
C ILE A 27 28.17 -0.88 17.13
N GLU A 28 28.46 -1.61 16.04
CA GLU A 28 28.65 -1.02 14.72
C GLU A 28 27.37 -0.35 14.20
N ALA A 29 26.21 -0.97 14.41
CA ALA A 29 24.92 -0.39 14.02
C ALA A 29 24.59 0.88 14.80
N GLU A 30 24.86 0.89 16.12
CA GLU A 30 24.70 2.08 16.96
C GLU A 30 25.63 3.22 16.51
N ALA A 31 26.90 2.92 16.24
CA ALA A 31 27.85 3.91 15.72
C ALA A 31 27.39 4.49 14.37
N GLN A 32 26.94 3.64 13.45
CA GLN A 32 26.38 4.07 12.16
C GLN A 32 25.10 4.89 12.33
N ALA A 33 24.23 4.56 13.29
CA ALA A 33 23.02 5.32 13.55
C ALA A 33 23.33 6.73 14.06
N VAL A 34 24.29 6.87 14.98
CA VAL A 34 24.74 8.17 15.49
C VAL A 34 25.34 9.02 14.37
N GLU A 35 26.17 8.42 13.52
CA GLU A 35 26.77 9.10 12.37
C GLU A 35 25.71 9.57 11.37
N LYS A 36 24.72 8.73 11.04
CA LYS A 36 23.61 9.10 10.16
C LYS A 36 22.80 10.27 10.71
N VAL A 37 22.47 10.25 12.00
CA VAL A 37 21.75 11.35 12.65
C VAL A 37 22.54 12.65 12.60
N ALA A 38 23.87 12.59 12.80
CA ALA A 38 24.73 13.78 12.69
C ALA A 38 24.77 14.32 11.25
N GLN A 39 24.90 13.44 10.26
CA GLN A 39 24.86 13.80 8.84
C GLN A 39 23.52 14.41 8.43
N GLU A 40 22.40 13.82 8.86
CA GLU A 40 21.05 14.34 8.59
C GLU A 40 20.85 15.74 9.18
N LYS A 41 21.34 15.99 10.40
CA LYS A 41 21.30 17.32 11.02
C LYS A 41 22.12 18.34 10.23
N ALA A 42 23.36 18.01 9.87
CA ALA A 42 24.20 18.90 9.08
C ALA A 42 23.59 19.21 7.71
N ILE A 43 22.95 18.22 7.07
CA ILE A 43 22.24 18.40 5.81
C ILE A 43 20.99 19.25 6.01
N SER A 44 20.26 19.11 7.12
CA SER A 44 19.05 19.88 7.42
C SER A 44 19.32 21.36 7.69
N GLU A 45 20.49 21.71 8.22
CA GLU A 45 20.87 23.10 8.51
C GLU A 45 21.24 23.87 7.24
N LYS A 46 21.80 23.18 6.23
CA LYS A 46 22.13 23.79 4.94
C LYS A 46 20.87 24.15 4.16
N THR A 47 20.96 25.19 3.34
CA THR A 47 19.90 25.52 2.38
C THR A 47 19.97 24.62 1.14
N ASP A 48 18.87 24.53 0.40
CA ASP A 48 18.84 23.76 -0.85
C ASP A 48 19.84 24.31 -1.89
N GLU A 49 20.01 25.63 -1.95
CA GLU A 49 20.91 26.30 -2.91
C GLU A 49 22.39 26.00 -2.63
N GLU A 50 22.78 26.01 -1.36
CA GLU A 50 24.13 25.65 -0.93
C GLU A 50 24.45 24.19 -1.26
N LEU A 51 23.51 23.27 -1.02
CA LEU A 51 23.67 21.85 -1.35
C LEU A 51 23.77 21.61 -2.85
N LEU A 52 23.01 22.36 -3.66
CA LEU A 52 23.09 22.27 -5.11
C LEU A 52 24.45 22.78 -5.61
N ALA A 53 24.98 23.87 -5.04
CA ALA A 53 26.30 24.39 -5.37
C ALA A 53 27.43 23.45 -4.94
N GLU A 54 27.38 22.89 -3.72
CA GLU A 54 28.37 21.97 -3.17
C GLU A 54 28.46 20.66 -3.98
N LEU A 55 27.34 20.20 -4.52
CA LEU A 55 27.25 18.98 -5.32
C LEU A 55 27.34 19.25 -6.84
N GLU A 56 27.56 20.51 -7.25
CA GLU A 56 27.61 20.95 -8.65
C GLU A 56 26.38 20.52 -9.47
N LEU A 57 25.20 20.54 -8.84
CA LEU A 57 23.94 20.09 -9.43
C LEU A 57 23.15 21.23 -10.08
N PRO A 58 22.47 20.98 -11.20
CA PRO A 58 21.53 21.94 -11.78
C PRO A 58 20.30 22.13 -10.88
N ASN A 59 19.53 23.20 -11.10
CA ASN A 59 18.29 23.41 -10.36
C ASN A 59 17.21 22.39 -10.81
N PRO A 60 16.64 21.60 -9.88
CA PRO A 60 15.66 20.56 -10.21
C PRO A 60 14.33 21.07 -10.79
N ASP A 61 13.97 22.33 -10.55
CA ASP A 61 12.70 22.89 -11.03
C ASP A 61 12.77 23.41 -12.47
N THR A 62 13.99 23.61 -13.00
CA THR A 62 14.20 24.09 -14.38
C THR A 62 14.33 22.95 -15.40
N LEU A 63 14.43 21.72 -14.92
CA LEU A 63 14.61 20.53 -15.77
C LEU A 63 13.36 20.22 -16.59
N LYS A 64 13.58 19.70 -17.80
CA LYS A 64 12.55 19.36 -18.78
C LYS A 64 12.67 17.90 -19.22
N MET A 65 11.70 17.48 -20.00
CA MET A 65 11.72 16.17 -20.66
C MET A 65 12.99 16.05 -21.53
N GLY A 66 13.82 15.05 -21.26
CA GLY A 66 15.07 14.79 -21.98
C GLY A 66 16.34 15.19 -21.22
N ASP A 67 16.21 15.97 -20.13
CA ASP A 67 17.34 16.28 -19.26
C ASP A 67 17.71 15.06 -18.37
N ASP A 68 18.94 15.05 -17.86
CA ASP A 68 19.44 13.95 -17.04
C ASP A 68 19.07 14.11 -15.55
N PHE A 69 18.12 13.29 -15.08
CA PHE A 69 17.71 13.23 -13.68
C PHE A 69 18.52 12.23 -12.84
N SER A 70 19.36 11.39 -13.49
CA SER A 70 20.12 10.33 -12.81
C SER A 70 21.16 10.89 -11.83
N VAL A 71 21.67 12.10 -12.10
CA VAL A 71 22.63 12.80 -11.24
C VAL A 71 22.08 13.03 -9.83
N PHE A 72 20.77 13.25 -9.68
CA PHE A 72 20.10 13.41 -8.38
C PHE A 72 19.88 12.09 -7.62
N MET A 73 20.12 10.93 -8.25
CA MET A 73 19.92 9.61 -7.65
C MET A 73 21.17 9.07 -6.96
N GLN A 74 22.28 9.82 -6.98
CA GLN A 74 23.49 9.44 -6.27
C GLN A 74 23.26 9.41 -4.75
N LYS A 75 23.97 8.50 -4.07
CA LYS A 75 23.85 8.33 -2.60
C LYS A 75 24.22 9.58 -1.81
N ALA A 76 25.09 10.42 -2.36
CA ALA A 76 25.51 11.68 -1.75
C ALA A 76 24.41 12.76 -1.76
N VAL A 77 23.42 12.65 -2.66
CA VAL A 77 22.36 13.65 -2.82
C VAL A 77 21.30 13.46 -1.74
N PRO A 78 20.98 14.49 -0.94
CA PRO A 78 19.91 14.43 0.04
C PRO A 78 18.54 14.10 -0.55
N ASP A 79 17.75 13.34 0.20
CA ASP A 79 16.43 12.87 -0.25
C ASP A 79 15.47 14.01 -0.62
N ARG A 80 15.58 15.19 0.01
CA ARG A 80 14.73 16.35 -0.32
C ARG A 80 14.93 16.83 -1.76
N LEU A 81 16.19 16.90 -2.23
CA LEU A 81 16.53 17.29 -3.60
C LEU A 81 16.13 16.19 -4.58
N ARG A 82 16.36 14.92 -4.20
CA ARG A 82 15.93 13.76 -4.99
C ARG A 82 14.42 13.75 -5.23
N ARG A 83 13.61 13.97 -4.18
CA ARG A 83 12.15 14.04 -4.29
C ARG A 83 11.69 15.21 -5.15
N ARG A 84 12.37 16.35 -5.06
CA ARG A 84 12.06 17.55 -5.87
C ARG A 84 12.32 17.28 -7.35
N ALA A 85 13.49 16.73 -7.69
CA ALA A 85 13.83 16.32 -9.04
C ALA A 85 12.84 15.28 -9.60
N LEU A 86 12.48 14.26 -8.81
CA LEU A 86 11.47 13.26 -9.22
C LEU A 86 10.11 13.88 -9.47
N ARG A 87 9.66 14.82 -8.64
CA ARG A 87 8.38 15.51 -8.86
C ARG A 87 8.37 16.26 -10.19
N THR A 88 9.47 16.90 -10.55
CA THR A 88 9.62 17.54 -11.87
C THR A 88 9.61 16.51 -12.98
N LEU A 89 10.35 15.41 -12.85
CA LEU A 89 10.39 14.32 -13.83
C LEU A 89 8.97 13.81 -14.17
N TRP A 90 8.19 13.43 -13.15
CA TRP A 90 6.82 12.92 -13.31
C TRP A 90 5.86 13.92 -13.96
N ARG A 91 6.10 15.23 -13.80
CA ARG A 91 5.28 16.29 -14.42
C ARG A 91 5.75 16.66 -15.82
N SER A 92 7.05 16.55 -16.09
CA SER A 92 7.67 16.95 -17.35
C SER A 92 7.49 15.93 -18.46
N ASN A 93 7.42 14.64 -18.12
CA ASN A 93 7.34 13.57 -19.11
C ASN A 93 5.89 13.06 -19.23
N PRO A 94 5.15 13.43 -20.30
CA PRO A 94 3.77 13.01 -20.49
C PRO A 94 3.62 11.49 -20.67
N VAL A 95 4.68 10.77 -21.08
CA VAL A 95 4.65 9.31 -21.20
C VAL A 95 4.42 8.66 -19.83
N LEU A 96 4.96 9.24 -18.77
CA LEU A 96 4.83 8.73 -17.40
C LEU A 96 3.44 8.99 -16.79
N ALA A 97 2.60 9.79 -17.46
CA ALA A 97 1.23 10.08 -17.02
C ALA A 97 0.17 9.26 -17.77
N ASN A 98 0.58 8.43 -18.73
CA ASN A 98 -0.34 7.63 -19.53
C ASN A 98 -0.78 6.39 -18.74
N LEU A 99 -2.08 6.10 -18.78
CA LEU A 99 -2.64 4.81 -18.36
C LEU A 99 -2.40 3.81 -19.50
N ASP A 100 -1.41 2.93 -19.32
CA ASP A 100 -0.96 1.96 -20.32
C ASP A 100 -1.81 0.68 -20.39
N GLY A 101 -2.87 0.60 -19.59
CA GLY A 101 -3.74 -0.57 -19.48
C GLY A 101 -3.16 -1.72 -18.66
N LEU A 102 -1.99 -1.53 -18.02
CA LEU A 102 -1.40 -2.50 -17.09
C LEU A 102 -1.94 -2.33 -15.66
N VAL A 103 -2.91 -1.43 -15.47
CA VAL A 103 -3.55 -1.18 -14.18
C VAL A 103 -4.79 -2.07 -14.06
N ASP A 104 -4.57 -3.32 -13.66
CA ASP A 104 -5.62 -4.35 -13.50
C ASP A 104 -6.73 -3.99 -12.51
N HIS A 105 -6.54 -2.95 -11.70
CA HIS A 105 -7.47 -2.48 -10.68
C HIS A 105 -7.78 -0.98 -10.77
N GLY A 106 -7.61 -0.38 -11.96
CA GLY A 106 -7.83 1.05 -12.19
C GLY A 106 -9.30 1.42 -12.46
N GLU A 107 -10.16 0.43 -12.60
CA GLU A 107 -11.57 0.62 -12.93
C GLU A 107 -12.45 0.74 -11.68
N ASP A 108 -13.69 1.21 -11.88
CA ASP A 108 -14.69 1.28 -10.80
C ASP A 108 -15.36 -0.10 -10.62
N TYR A 109 -14.95 -0.83 -9.58
CA TYR A 109 -15.50 -2.13 -9.23
C TYR A 109 -16.72 -2.05 -8.31
N THR A 110 -17.24 -0.85 -7.99
CA THR A 110 -18.42 -0.73 -7.11
C THR A 110 -19.69 -1.30 -7.75
N ASP A 111 -19.76 -1.37 -9.08
CA ASP A 111 -20.93 -1.88 -9.82
C ASP A 111 -20.69 -3.24 -10.51
N ALA A 112 -19.43 -3.70 -10.57
CA ALA A 112 -19.02 -4.83 -11.41
C ALA A 112 -19.53 -6.21 -10.97
N ALA A 113 -20.17 -6.35 -9.80
CA ALA A 113 -20.43 -7.67 -9.23
C ALA A 113 -21.81 -8.29 -9.55
N VAL A 114 -22.94 -7.56 -9.60
CA VAL A 114 -24.24 -8.30 -9.70
C VAL A 114 -25.46 -7.53 -10.25
N THR A 115 -25.40 -6.23 -10.55
CA THR A 115 -26.65 -5.46 -10.73
C THR A 115 -26.84 -5.01 -12.17
N PHE A 116 -27.65 -5.74 -12.94
CA PHE A 116 -28.20 -5.18 -14.16
C PHE A 116 -29.17 -4.04 -13.81
N GLU A 117 -29.29 -3.05 -14.70
CA GLU A 117 -30.14 -1.88 -14.50
C GLU A 117 -31.59 -2.31 -14.16
N GLY A 118 -32.06 -1.99 -12.95
CA GLY A 118 -33.40 -2.34 -12.47
C GLY A 118 -33.53 -3.63 -11.65
N MET A 119 -32.44 -4.34 -11.31
CA MET A 119 -32.49 -5.49 -10.40
C MET A 119 -32.93 -5.07 -8.99
N LYS A 120 -34.05 -5.62 -8.50
CA LYS A 120 -34.58 -5.37 -7.15
C LYS A 120 -34.48 -6.62 -6.29
N SER A 121 -33.88 -6.50 -5.10
CA SER A 121 -33.88 -7.58 -4.10
C SER A 121 -35.27 -7.79 -3.50
N ALA A 122 -35.55 -9.01 -3.03
CA ALA A 122 -36.78 -9.30 -2.29
C ALA A 122 -36.80 -8.63 -0.89
N TYR A 123 -35.62 -8.33 -0.35
CA TYR A 123 -35.44 -7.67 0.93
C TYR A 123 -35.23 -6.17 0.76
N VAL A 124 -35.99 -5.36 1.51
CA VAL A 124 -35.87 -3.90 1.54
C VAL A 124 -35.34 -3.47 2.91
N VAL A 125 -34.21 -2.76 2.92
CA VAL A 125 -33.56 -2.27 4.15
C VAL A 125 -34.58 -1.44 4.97
N GLY A 126 -34.73 -1.78 6.25
CA GLY A 126 -35.68 -1.14 7.17
C GLY A 126 -37.14 -1.60 7.05
N LYS A 127 -37.51 -2.36 6.00
CA LYS A 127 -38.87 -2.89 5.79
C LYS A 127 -38.97 -4.42 5.74
N GLY A 128 -37.84 -5.12 5.66
CA GLY A 128 -37.79 -6.58 5.68
C GLY A 128 -38.18 -7.23 4.33
N MET A 129 -38.66 -8.48 4.39
CA MET A 129 -39.07 -9.30 3.24
C MET A 129 -40.51 -8.97 2.78
N LEU A 130 -40.75 -7.76 2.29
CA LEU A 130 -42.11 -7.27 1.97
C LEU A 130 -42.91 -8.20 1.04
N LYS A 131 -42.30 -8.68 -0.05
CA LYS A 131 -42.99 -9.58 -1.00
C LYS A 131 -43.46 -10.89 -0.38
N HIS A 132 -42.73 -11.41 0.61
CA HIS A 132 -43.11 -12.64 1.29
C HIS A 132 -44.28 -12.41 2.24
N VAL A 133 -44.29 -11.27 2.93
CA VAL A 133 -45.39 -10.87 3.81
C VAL A 133 -46.67 -10.66 3.01
N GLU A 134 -46.60 -9.95 1.88
CA GLU A 134 -47.74 -9.77 0.97
C GLU A 134 -48.30 -11.12 0.49
N ALA A 135 -47.44 -12.06 0.09
CA ALA A 135 -47.87 -13.39 -0.33
C ALA A 135 -48.57 -14.19 0.79
N LEU A 136 -48.09 -14.08 2.04
CA LEU A 136 -48.72 -14.73 3.19
C LEU A 136 -50.09 -14.13 3.52
N ILE A 137 -50.25 -12.81 3.38
CA ILE A 137 -51.53 -12.12 3.57
C ILE A 137 -52.54 -12.63 2.53
N SER A 138 -52.18 -12.67 1.25
CA SER A 138 -53.07 -13.19 0.21
C SER A 138 -53.47 -14.65 0.44
N GLN A 139 -52.54 -15.51 0.86
CA GLN A 139 -52.86 -16.91 1.20
C GLN A 139 -53.80 -17.05 2.42
N ALA A 140 -53.69 -16.13 3.39
CA ALA A 140 -54.57 -16.12 4.55
C ALA A 140 -55.98 -15.64 4.18
N GLU A 141 -56.10 -14.64 3.29
CA GLU A 141 -57.37 -14.16 2.76
C GLU A 141 -58.07 -15.23 1.92
N GLU A 142 -57.35 -15.96 1.06
CA GLU A 142 -57.89 -17.08 0.29
C GLU A 142 -58.41 -18.20 1.20
N LYS A 143 -57.69 -18.54 2.27
CA LYS A 143 -58.14 -19.52 3.26
C LYS A 143 -59.37 -19.04 4.04
N ALA A 144 -59.39 -17.78 4.46
CA ALA A 144 -60.53 -17.20 5.16
C ALA A 144 -61.78 -17.18 4.27
N ALA A 145 -61.63 -16.86 2.97
CA ALA A 145 -62.70 -16.89 1.98
C ALA A 145 -63.21 -18.32 1.70
N ALA A 146 -62.31 -19.31 1.64
CA ALA A 146 -62.72 -20.71 1.51
C ALA A 146 -63.49 -21.20 2.76
N THR A 147 -63.06 -20.80 3.96
CA THR A 147 -63.72 -21.21 5.21
C THR A 147 -65.12 -20.59 5.36
N THR A 148 -65.31 -19.34 4.90
CA THR A 148 -66.63 -18.68 4.91
C THR A 148 -67.59 -19.23 3.84
N GLN A 149 -67.08 -19.84 2.77
CA GLN A 149 -67.91 -20.52 1.78
C GLN A 149 -68.43 -21.88 2.30
N ASP A 150 -67.66 -22.56 3.16
CA ASP A 150 -68.06 -23.83 3.79
C ASP A 150 -69.06 -23.65 4.95
N GLU A 151 -69.12 -22.48 5.61
CA GLU A 151 -70.08 -22.20 6.71
C GLU A 151 -71.46 -21.71 6.25
N VAL A 152 -71.62 -21.33 4.98
CA VAL A 152 -72.88 -20.77 4.41
C VAL A 152 -73.65 -21.80 3.56
N ALA A 153 -73.10 -23.01 3.35
CA ALA A 153 -73.74 -24.13 2.65
C ALA A 153 -74.47 -25.07 3.62
#